data_AF-A0AAU7DBJ0-F1
#
_entry.id   AF-A0AAU7DBJ0-F1
#
_cell.length_a   1.000
_cell.length_b   1.000
_cell.length_c   1.000
_cell.angle_alpha   90.00
_cell.angle_beta   90.00
_cell.angle_gamma   90.00
#
_symmetry.space_group_name_H-M   'P 1'
#
loop_
_entity.id
_entity.type
_entity.pdbx_description
1 polymer ?
#
loop_
_entity_poly.entity_id
_entity_poly.type
_entity_poly.pdbx_seq_one_letter_code
_entity_poly.pdbx_strand_id
1 'polypeptide(L)' 'MRTAPEIARDVVEALRLHAGVPDKKIKVIVANGFVTLTGTSDWHHELENAEIAAHSVNGVRGIVNILEIKP' A
#
# COMPACT_ATOMS: atom_id res chain seq x y z
N MET A 1 13.30 16.35 -1.21
CA MET A 1 12.22 15.50 -1.78
C MET A 1 12.49 14.08 -1.34
N ARG A 2 11.49 13.35 -0.81
CA ARG A 2 11.65 11.93 -0.49
C ARG A 2 11.84 11.13 -1.77
N THR A 3 12.72 10.15 -1.73
CA THR A 3 12.99 9.28 -2.88
C THR A 3 11.96 8.15 -2.96
N ALA A 4 11.77 7.59 -4.15
CA ALA A 4 10.84 6.47 -4.34
C ALA A 4 11.15 5.25 -3.44
N PRO A 5 12.42 4.83 -3.24
CA PRO A 5 12.74 3.74 -2.32
C PRO A 5 12.39 4.03 -0.85
N GLU A 6 12.58 5.27 -0.40
CA GLU A 6 12.21 5.67 0.98
C GLU A 6 10.70 5.61 1.18
N ILE A 7 9.92 6.16 0.23
CA ILE A 7 8.46 6.11 0.28
C ILE A 7 7.99 4.65 0.23
N ALA A 8 8.57 3.82 -0.65
CA ALA A 8 8.21 2.41 -0.75
C ALA A 8 8.44 1.66 0.56
N ARG A 9 9.60 1.87 1.21
CA ARG A 9 9.92 1.24 2.50
C ARG A 9 8.92 1.64 3.58
N ASP A 10 8.60 2.92 3.67
CA ASP A 10 7.67 3.42 4.67
C ASP A 10 6.23 2.96 4.42
N VAL A 11 5.80 2.84 3.16
CA VAL A 11 4.50 2.27 2.81
C VAL A 11 4.44 0.79 3.20
N VAL A 12 5.48 0.01 2.91
CA VAL A 12 5.54 -1.39 3.36
C VAL A 12 5.44 -1.49 4.89
N GLU A 13 6.14 -0.62 5.62
CA GLU A 13 6.06 -0.60 7.08
C GLU A 13 4.68 -0.20 7.59
N ALA A 14 4.04 0.81 6.98
CA ALA A 14 2.69 1.23 7.33
C ALA A 14 1.67 0.11 7.09
N LEU A 15 1.77 -0.61 5.97
CA LEU A 15 0.93 -1.78 5.69
C LEU A 15 1.13 -2.88 6.74
N ARG A 16 2.37 -3.12 7.17
CA ARG A 16 2.69 -4.12 8.20
C ARG A 16 2.12 -3.77 9.57
N LEU A 17 2.08 -2.49 9.91
CA LEU A 17 1.56 -2.00 11.19
C LEU A 17 0.03 -1.91 11.22
N HIS A 18 -0.63 -1.85 10.05
CA HIS A 18 -2.07 -1.74 9.96
C HIS A 18 -2.73 -3.11 10.12
N ALA A 19 -3.46 -3.30 11.22
CA ALA A 19 -4.25 -4.50 11.43
C ALA A 19 -5.28 -4.65 10.29
N GLY A 20 -5.47 -5.87 9.79
CA GLY A 20 -6.41 -6.15 8.70
C GLY A 20 -5.89 -5.76 7.31
N VAL A 21 -4.57 -5.72 7.12
CA VAL A 21 -3.92 -5.64 5.81
C VAL A 21 -3.06 -6.88 5.61
N PRO A 22 -3.21 -7.64 4.49
CA PRO A 22 -2.38 -8.79 4.20
C PRO A 22 -1.04 -8.38 3.59
N ASP A 23 -0.20 -7.67 4.36
CA ASP A 23 1.07 -7.06 3.92
C ASP A 23 1.93 -7.99 3.07
N LYS A 24 2.03 -9.27 3.44
CA LYS A 24 2.83 -10.29 2.72
C LYS A 24 2.33 -10.62 1.31
N LYS A 25 1.06 -10.34 1.01
CA LYS A 25 0.43 -10.57 -0.30
C LYS A 25 0.43 -9.31 -1.17
N ILE A 26 0.92 -8.17 -0.64
CA ILE A 26 0.87 -6.87 -1.30
C ILE A 26 2.27 -6.45 -1.74
N LYS A 27 2.39 -6.08 -3.01
CA LYS A 27 3.57 -5.44 -3.57
C LYS A 27 3.33 -3.95 -3.74
N VAL A 28 4.31 -3.15 -3.36
CA VAL A 28 4.29 -1.69 -3.42
C VAL A 28 5.22 -1.21 -4.53
N ILE A 29 4.70 -0.39 -5.43
CA ILE A 29 5.49 0.28 -6.48
C ILE A 29 5.33 1.78 -6.28
N VAL A 30 6.44 2.52 -6.30
CA VAL A 30 6.41 3.99 -6.15
C VAL A 30 7.05 4.65 -7.35
N ALA A 31 6.32 5.55 -7.99
CA ALA A 31 6.80 6.36 -9.10
C ALA A 31 6.43 7.83 -8.86
N ASN A 32 7.44 8.69 -8.68
CA ASN A 32 7.23 10.11 -8.39
C ASN A 32 6.22 10.34 -7.24
N GLY A 33 6.30 9.58 -6.15
CA GLY A 33 5.36 9.71 -5.02
C GLY A 33 3.93 9.24 -5.27
N PHE A 34 3.61 8.70 -6.46
CA PHE A 34 2.41 7.88 -6.64
C PHE A 34 2.71 6.45 -6.24
N VAL A 35 1.83 5.87 -5.44
CA VAL A 35 1.94 4.51 -4.94
C VAL A 35 0.97 3.62 -5.69
N THR A 36 1.44 2.46 -6.13
CA THR A 36 0.59 1.41 -6.69
C THR A 36 0.68 0.18 -5.79
N LEU A 37 -0.48 -0.28 -5.31
CA LEU A 37 -0.62 -1.49 -4.50
C LEU A 37 -1.15 -2.60 -5.40
N THR A 38 -0.41 -3.70 -5.49
CA THR A 38 -0.76 -4.83 -6.37
C THR A 38 -0.64 -6.14 -5.61
N GLY A 39 -1.46 -7.14 -5.95
CA GLY A 39 -1.42 -8.43 -5.26
C GLY A 39 -2.83 -8.97 -5.03
N THR A 40 -2.99 -9.75 -3.97
CA THR A 40 -4.26 -10.42 -3.67
C THR A 40 -4.68 -10.17 -2.24
N SER A 41 -5.99 -10.07 -2.04
CA SER A 41 -6.62 -9.92 -0.73
C SER A 41 -7.79 -10.91 -0.62
N ASP A 42 -8.11 -11.30 0.61
CA ASP A 42 -9.18 -12.27 0.87
C ASP A 42 -10.53 -11.54 1.07
N TRP A 43 -10.50 -10.24 1.42
CA TRP A 43 -11.70 -9.47 1.75
C TRP A 43 -11.67 -8.01 1.27
N HIS A 44 -12.83 -7.46 0.91
CA HIS A 44 -12.97 -6.06 0.50
C HIS A 44 -12.41 -5.04 1.51
N HIS A 45 -12.59 -5.27 2.82
CA HIS A 45 -12.12 -4.32 3.84
C HIS A 45 -10.58 -4.21 3.88
N GLU A 46 -9.86 -5.24 3.46
CA GLU A 46 -8.40 -5.21 3.40
C GLU A 46 -7.90 -4.28 2.29
N LEU A 47 -8.67 -4.10 1.21
CA LEU A 47 -8.35 -3.14 0.14
C LEU A 47 -8.40 -1.71 0.69
N GLU A 48 -9.49 -1.37 1.38
CA GLU A 48 -9.67 -0.06 2.01
C GLU A 48 -8.60 0.19 3.07
N ASN A 49 -8.32 -0.80 3.92
CA ASN A 49 -7.26 -0.68 4.93
C ASN A 49 -5.87 -0.49 4.30
N ALA A 50 -5.57 -1.17 3.19
CA ALA A 50 -4.30 -1.02 2.50
C ALA A 50 -4.14 0.39 1.91
N GLU A 51 -5.22 0.95 1.35
CA GLU A 51 -5.23 2.34 0.89
C GLU A 51 -5.02 3.34 2.04
N ILE A 52 -5.76 3.19 3.13
CA ILE A 52 -5.65 4.08 4.30
C ILE A 52 -4.22 4.03 4.87
N ALA A 53 -3.67 2.83 5.05
CA ALA A 53 -2.31 2.64 5.54
C ALA A 53 -1.28 3.33 4.62
N ALA A 54 -1.36 3.11 3.31
CA ALA A 54 -0.44 3.75 2.37
C ALA A 54 -0.63 5.28 2.31
N HIS A 55 -1.85 5.79 2.49
CA HIS A 55 -2.12 7.24 2.46
C HIS A 55 -1.56 7.97 3.68
N SER A 56 -1.38 7.27 4.79
CA SER A 56 -0.80 7.83 6.01
C SER A 56 0.69 8.18 5.87
N VAL A 57 1.37 7.70 4.81
CA VAL A 57 2.80 7.89 4.62
C VAL A 57 3.14 9.24 4.00
N ASN A 58 3.99 9.99 4.68
CA ASN A 58 4.48 11.28 4.18
C ASN A 58 5.23 11.12 2.85
N GLY A 59 4.87 11.92 1.85
CA GLY A 59 5.45 11.90 0.50
C GLY A 59 4.61 11.12 -0.52
N VAL A 60 3.57 10.42 -0.07
CA VAL A 60 2.54 9.86 -0.96
C VAL A 60 1.67 10.99 -1.50
N ARG A 61 1.53 11.05 -2.82
CA ARG A 61 0.72 12.05 -3.54
C ARG A 61 -0.58 11.49 -4.07
N GLY A 62 -0.67 10.18 -4.21
CA GLY A 62 -1.82 9.46 -4.73
C GLY A 62 -1.58 7.96 -4.67
N ILE A 63 -2.67 7.21 -4.66
CA ILE A 63 -2.65 5.75 -4.53
C ILE A 63 -3.49 5.17 -5.65
N VAL A 64 -2.95 4.12 -6.27
CA VAL A 64 -3.65 3.27 -7.22
C VAL A 64 -3.70 1.88 -6.61
N ASN A 65 -4.88 1.46 -6.16
CA ASN A 65 -5.08 0.14 -5.60
C ASN A 65 -5.62 -0.80 -6.68
N ILE A 66 -4.84 -1.83 -6.99
CA ILE A 66 -5.20 -2.89 -7.95
C ILE A 66 -5.06 -4.26 -7.29
N LEU A 67 -5.41 -4.35 -6.01
CA LEU A 67 -5.53 -5.63 -5.31
C LEU A 67 -6.73 -6.41 -5.85
N GLU A 68 -6.49 -7.68 -6.19
CA GLU A 68 -7.53 -8.61 -6.61
C GLU A 68 -8.09 -9.34 -5.40
N ILE A 69 -9.41 -9.39 -5.28
CA ILE A 69 -10.07 -10.18 -4.24
C ILE A 69 -10.13 -11.63 -4.70
N LYS A 70 -9.52 -12.53 -3.92
CA LYS A 70 -9.53 -13.97 -4.14
C LYS A 70 -10.03 -14.65 -2.87
N PRO A 71 -11.31 -15.04 -2.82
CA PRO A 71 -11.87 -15.77 -1.69
C PRO A 71 -11.34 -17.21 -1.59
#